data_AF-A0A9R1RVS7-F1
#
_entry.id   AF-A0A9R1RVS7-F1
#
_cell.length_a   1.000
_cell.length_b   1.000
_cell.length_c   1.000
_cell.angle_alpha   90.00
_cell.angle_beta   90.00
_cell.angle_gamma   90.00
#
_symmetry.space_group_name_H-M   'P 1'
#
loop_
_entity.id
_entity.type
_entity.pdbx_description
1 polymer ?
#
loop_
_entity_poly.entity_id
_entity_poly.type
_entity_poly.pdbx_seq_one_letter_code
_entity_poly.pdbx_strand_id
1 'polypeptide(L)'
;MLTESSMFQSVSFTGVAGFLLAALWFISFGIAAASFCFCKSRVGKAKVSHADVARPVLLVVAVLALITGCIVLLYGQNEFREEATDTLDYVVNQSDFTIQTLRNVTDYLSFATTINVAALYLPSDVQAQINNLKVDLNKAADTISLKTTENYKRIRKVLHNVSVALICIAVLMPVLAFLGYVLELYGPRYTVYTFATICWNIVAALFILIGILLIVTSASKDTCQAMDEWAEHPRAETALSNILPCVDASTTNRTLYQSKQVVVQLVKLVNRAISALSNRKERHLHPGQLMPYLCSPYDENLNDRQCLSKEVTFDNATTAWQDYTCNAPDADVCSGPSTVTPEIYSQLVTAANVSYALHHYAPPMLNFQDCKFVRDTFSSIASQYCPPLERDLSLVSTGLALLASGLVVGLLLMLFADRPRKREEVSEQTSGFRVAPVDCSP
;
A
#
# COMPACT_ATOMS: atom_id res chain seq x y z
N MET A 1 13.83 11.49 -19.41
CA MET A 1 12.62 11.50 -20.27
C MET A 1 12.08 10.09 -20.46
N LEU A 2 11.41 9.54 -19.44
CA LEU A 2 10.43 8.47 -19.62
C LEU A 2 9.07 9.16 -19.51
N THR A 3 8.54 9.59 -20.65
CA THR A 3 7.24 10.25 -20.73
C THR A 3 6.16 9.29 -20.24
N GLU A 4 5.10 9.80 -19.60
CA GLU A 4 3.89 9.03 -19.24
C GLU A 4 3.41 8.10 -20.38
N SER A 5 3.65 8.48 -21.64
CA SER A 5 3.38 7.66 -22.81
C SER A 5 4.07 6.29 -22.81
N SER A 6 5.28 6.16 -22.24
CA SER A 6 6.03 4.89 -22.18
C SER A 6 5.46 3.95 -21.13
N MET A 7 5.09 4.46 -19.95
CA MET A 7 4.42 3.69 -18.90
C MET A 7 3.03 3.21 -19.35
N PHE A 8 2.26 4.08 -20.03
CA PHE A 8 0.99 3.66 -20.62
C PHE A 8 1.17 2.70 -21.81
N GLN A 9 2.28 2.76 -22.55
CA GLN A 9 2.56 1.85 -23.66
C GLN A 9 3.03 0.45 -23.20
N SER A 10 3.87 0.34 -22.17
CA SER A 10 4.29 -0.96 -21.61
C SER A 10 3.12 -1.66 -20.93
N VAL A 11 2.40 -0.94 -20.05
CA VAL A 11 1.27 -1.47 -19.26
C VAL A 11 0.08 -1.86 -20.14
N SER A 12 -0.16 -1.13 -21.24
CA SER A 12 -1.22 -1.51 -22.19
C SER A 12 -0.87 -2.78 -22.98
N PHE A 13 0.39 -3.00 -23.36
CA PHE A 13 0.76 -4.13 -24.23
C PHE A 13 0.56 -5.50 -23.54
N THR A 14 0.79 -5.60 -22.23
CA THR A 14 0.61 -6.83 -21.44
C THR A 14 -0.85 -7.10 -21.10
N GLY A 15 -1.64 -6.07 -20.77
CA GLY A 15 -3.08 -6.19 -20.54
C GLY A 15 -3.90 -6.51 -21.79
N VAL A 16 -3.44 -6.03 -22.95
CA VAL A 16 -4.05 -6.24 -24.27
C VAL A 16 -4.23 -7.73 -24.58
N ALA A 17 -3.36 -8.63 -24.09
CA ALA A 17 -3.53 -10.07 -24.30
C ALA A 17 -4.87 -10.60 -23.74
N GLY A 18 -5.25 -10.18 -22.53
CA GLY A 18 -6.53 -10.57 -21.91
C GLY A 18 -7.75 -9.99 -22.63
N PHE A 19 -7.68 -8.72 -23.01
CA PHE A 19 -8.76 -8.05 -23.75
C PHE A 19 -8.90 -8.57 -25.19
N LEU A 20 -7.80 -8.91 -25.86
CA LEU A 20 -7.82 -9.56 -27.17
C LEU A 20 -8.42 -10.96 -27.07
N LEU A 21 -8.05 -11.74 -26.04
CA LEU A 21 -8.69 -13.03 -25.81
C LEU A 21 -10.20 -12.88 -25.58
N ALA A 22 -10.61 -11.89 -24.78
CA ALA A 22 -12.03 -11.61 -24.55
C ALA A 22 -12.76 -11.24 -25.85
N ALA A 23 -12.18 -10.36 -26.68
CA ALA A 23 -12.77 -9.92 -27.95
C ALA A 23 -12.84 -11.07 -28.97
N LEU A 24 -11.76 -11.85 -29.12
CA LEU A 24 -11.71 -13.03 -29.97
C LEU A 24 -12.73 -14.09 -29.51
N TRP A 25 -12.83 -14.29 -28.20
CA TRP A 25 -13.86 -15.14 -27.60
C TRP A 25 -15.23 -14.60 -28.00
N PHE A 26 -15.60 -13.37 -27.63
CA PHE A 26 -16.88 -12.73 -27.99
C PHE A 26 -17.30 -12.92 -29.45
N ILE A 27 -16.37 -12.73 -30.38
CA ILE A 27 -16.61 -12.85 -31.82
C ILE A 27 -16.80 -14.33 -32.24
N SER A 28 -16.01 -15.25 -31.68
CA SER A 28 -16.06 -16.67 -32.05
C SER A 28 -17.43 -17.32 -31.82
N PHE A 29 -18.12 -17.00 -30.72
CA PHE A 29 -19.47 -17.52 -30.47
C PHE A 29 -20.54 -16.81 -31.29
N GLY A 30 -20.39 -15.52 -31.57
CA GLY A 30 -21.25 -14.83 -32.52
C GLY A 30 -21.25 -15.55 -33.88
N ILE A 31 -20.07 -15.96 -34.34
CA ILE A 31 -19.89 -16.74 -35.56
C ILE A 31 -20.43 -18.18 -35.40
N ALA A 32 -20.17 -18.85 -34.28
CA ALA A 32 -20.66 -20.22 -34.02
C ALA A 32 -22.20 -20.29 -33.94
N ALA A 33 -22.83 -19.32 -33.28
CA ALA A 33 -24.29 -19.23 -33.19
C ALA A 33 -24.92 -18.88 -34.55
N ALA A 34 -24.32 -17.94 -35.30
CA ALA A 34 -24.79 -17.57 -36.64
C ALA A 34 -24.67 -18.73 -37.63
N SER A 35 -23.54 -19.45 -37.63
CA SER A 35 -23.30 -20.62 -38.48
C SER A 35 -24.21 -21.79 -38.12
N PHE A 36 -24.50 -22.04 -36.84
CA PHE A 36 -25.45 -23.08 -36.44
C PHE A 36 -26.90 -22.74 -36.85
N CYS A 37 -27.29 -21.46 -36.81
CA CYS A 37 -28.58 -21.00 -37.34
C CYS A 37 -28.65 -21.14 -38.88
N PHE A 38 -27.58 -20.83 -39.62
CA PHE A 38 -27.55 -20.91 -41.08
C PHE A 38 -27.39 -22.34 -41.62
N CYS A 39 -26.58 -23.19 -40.97
CA CYS A 39 -26.27 -24.55 -41.42
C CYS A 39 -27.36 -25.58 -41.07
N LYS A 40 -28.34 -25.23 -40.23
CA LYS A 40 -29.53 -26.07 -39.96
C LYS A 40 -30.36 -26.36 -41.22
N SER A 41 -30.12 -25.63 -42.31
CA SER A 41 -30.82 -25.79 -43.59
C SER A 41 -30.11 -26.73 -44.58
N ARG A 42 -28.85 -27.19 -44.36
CA ARG A 42 -28.11 -27.84 -45.46
C ARG A 42 -27.26 -29.10 -45.21
N VAL A 43 -27.07 -29.65 -44.01
CA VAL A 43 -26.12 -30.77 -43.88
C VAL A 43 -26.72 -32.02 -43.24
N GLY A 44 -26.69 -33.10 -44.02
CA GLY A 44 -26.95 -34.48 -43.62
C GLY A 44 -25.80 -35.07 -42.80
N LYS A 45 -26.15 -36.03 -41.95
CA LYS A 45 -25.31 -36.65 -40.91
C LYS A 45 -23.99 -37.21 -41.46
N ALA A 46 -22.86 -36.78 -40.92
CA ALA A 46 -21.60 -37.51 -41.00
C ALA A 46 -21.43 -38.38 -39.74
N LYS A 47 -21.09 -39.66 -39.92
CA LYS A 47 -20.71 -40.57 -38.83
C LYS A 47 -19.25 -40.33 -38.46
N VAL A 48 -18.96 -39.98 -37.20
CA VAL A 48 -17.59 -39.88 -36.69
C VAL A 48 -17.40 -40.91 -35.57
N SER A 49 -16.58 -41.93 -35.85
CA SER A 49 -16.30 -43.08 -34.97
C SER A 49 -15.08 -42.89 -34.05
N HIS A 50 -14.40 -41.74 -34.11
CA HIS A 50 -13.22 -41.42 -33.28
C HIS A 50 -13.52 -40.49 -32.08
N ALA A 51 -14.79 -40.09 -31.90
CA ALA A 51 -15.21 -39.10 -30.90
C ALA A 51 -15.40 -39.67 -29.47
N ASP A 52 -15.36 -41.00 -29.28
CA ASP A 52 -15.75 -41.63 -28.01
C ASP A 52 -14.68 -41.60 -26.91
N VAL A 53 -13.38 -41.48 -27.24
CA VAL A 53 -12.28 -41.41 -26.24
C VAL A 53 -11.85 -39.96 -25.95
N ALA A 54 -11.89 -39.08 -26.95
CA ALA A 54 -11.42 -37.70 -26.80
C ALA A 54 -12.29 -36.86 -25.84
N ARG A 55 -13.61 -37.11 -25.83
CA ARG A 55 -14.56 -36.38 -24.99
C ARG A 55 -14.37 -36.61 -23.48
N PRO A 56 -14.32 -37.86 -22.96
CA PRO A 56 -14.08 -38.08 -21.54
C PRO A 56 -12.70 -37.58 -21.10
N VAL A 57 -11.67 -37.71 -21.96
CA VAL A 57 -10.33 -37.17 -21.68
C VAL A 57 -10.37 -35.64 -21.52
N LEU A 58 -11.02 -34.93 -22.44
CA LEU A 58 -11.12 -33.48 -22.39
C LEU A 58 -11.93 -32.98 -21.17
N LEU A 59 -12.95 -33.74 -20.76
CA LEU A 59 -13.73 -33.47 -19.55
C LEU A 59 -12.88 -33.65 -18.29
N VAL A 60 -12.09 -34.72 -18.20
CA VAL A 60 -11.14 -34.93 -17.09
C VAL A 60 -10.13 -33.77 -17.01
N VAL A 61 -9.57 -33.36 -18.14
CA VAL A 61 -8.65 -32.20 -18.19
C VAL A 61 -9.33 -30.92 -17.72
N ALA A 62 -10.57 -30.66 -18.13
CA ALA A 62 -11.33 -29.48 -17.69
C ALA A 62 -11.58 -29.50 -16.17
N VAL A 63 -11.95 -30.65 -15.60
CA VAL A 63 -12.17 -30.79 -14.15
C VAL A 63 -10.87 -30.59 -13.37
N LEU A 64 -9.76 -31.17 -13.83
CA LEU A 64 -8.44 -30.97 -13.21
C LEU A 64 -8.00 -29.51 -13.28
N ALA A 65 -8.24 -28.82 -14.40
CA ALA A 65 -7.96 -27.39 -14.55
C ALA A 65 -8.81 -26.55 -13.59
N LEU A 66 -10.10 -26.88 -13.41
CA LEU A 66 -10.99 -26.19 -12.48
C LEU A 66 -10.54 -26.38 -11.02
N ILE A 67 -10.24 -27.62 -10.61
CA ILE A 67 -9.77 -27.92 -9.26
C ILE A 67 -8.45 -27.19 -8.97
N THR A 68 -7.48 -27.32 -9.88
CA THR A 68 -6.17 -26.67 -9.73
C THR A 68 -6.32 -25.15 -9.73
N GLY A 69 -7.16 -24.61 -10.62
CA GLY A 69 -7.47 -23.18 -10.70
C GLY A 69 -8.09 -22.64 -9.41
N CYS A 70 -9.05 -23.35 -8.81
CA CYS A 70 -9.64 -22.98 -7.51
C CYS A 70 -8.59 -22.96 -6.39
N ILE A 71 -7.74 -24.00 -6.31
CA ILE A 71 -6.71 -24.10 -5.26
C ILE A 71 -5.70 -22.95 -5.41
N VAL A 72 -5.16 -22.76 -6.62
CA VAL A 72 -4.17 -21.70 -6.91
C VAL A 72 -4.78 -20.32 -6.68
N LEU A 73 -6.04 -20.10 -7.09
CA LEU A 73 -6.72 -18.83 -6.90
C LEU A 73 -6.92 -18.50 -5.41
N LEU A 74 -7.42 -19.46 -4.61
CA LEU A 74 -7.67 -19.25 -3.18
C LEU A 74 -6.37 -19.01 -2.42
N TYR A 75 -5.32 -19.79 -2.74
CA TYR A 75 -4.00 -19.61 -2.17
C TYR A 75 -3.41 -18.24 -2.51
N GLY A 76 -3.31 -17.93 -3.81
CA GLY A 76 -2.72 -16.68 -4.28
C GLY A 76 -3.49 -15.45 -3.80
N GLN A 77 -4.81 -15.54 -3.69
CA GLN A 77 -5.63 -14.45 -3.16
C GLN A 77 -5.41 -14.21 -1.66
N ASN A 78 -5.26 -15.27 -0.87
CA ASN A 78 -5.02 -15.11 0.56
C ASN A 78 -3.69 -14.41 0.82
N GLU A 79 -2.62 -14.91 0.19
CA GLU A 79 -1.27 -14.34 0.26
C GLU A 79 -1.26 -12.89 -0.25
N PHE A 80 -1.83 -12.63 -1.43
CA PHE A 80 -1.90 -11.28 -1.99
C PHE A 80 -2.60 -10.29 -1.04
N ARG A 81 -3.70 -10.70 -0.41
CA ARG A 81 -4.45 -9.84 0.52
C ARG A 81 -3.61 -9.52 1.76
N GLU A 82 -2.89 -10.49 2.29
CA GLU A 82 -2.01 -10.34 3.45
C GLU A 82 -0.86 -9.40 3.11
N GLU A 83 -0.11 -9.69 2.05
CA GLU A 83 1.03 -8.89 1.60
C GLU A 83 0.63 -7.45 1.24
N ALA A 84 -0.50 -7.26 0.56
CA ALA A 84 -1.00 -5.92 0.23
C ALA A 84 -1.44 -5.14 1.48
N THR A 85 -1.91 -5.83 2.52
CA THR A 85 -2.28 -5.19 3.79
C THR A 85 -1.02 -4.80 4.56
N ASP A 86 -0.02 -5.68 4.61
CA ASP A 86 1.26 -5.42 5.29
C ASP A 86 2.03 -4.28 4.64
N THR A 87 2.07 -4.24 3.30
CA THR A 87 2.65 -3.11 2.54
C THR A 87 1.95 -1.80 2.89
N LEU A 88 0.62 -1.82 2.98
CA LEU A 88 -0.18 -0.64 3.30
C LEU A 88 0.05 -0.19 4.75
N ASP A 89 0.09 -1.12 5.70
CA ASP A 89 0.35 -0.83 7.12
C ASP A 89 1.77 -0.26 7.31
N TYR A 90 2.77 -0.77 6.57
CA TYR A 90 4.12 -0.21 6.54
C TYR A 90 4.12 1.26 6.09
N VAL A 91 3.46 1.58 4.97
CA VAL A 91 3.37 2.96 4.45
C VAL A 91 2.66 3.87 5.45
N VAL A 92 1.58 3.40 6.09
CA VAL A 92 0.87 4.16 7.13
C VAL A 92 1.80 4.42 8.31
N ASN A 93 2.55 3.42 8.79
CA ASN A 93 3.46 3.57 9.91
C ASN A 93 4.57 4.60 9.63
N GLN A 94 5.16 4.58 8.42
CA GLN A 94 6.14 5.59 8.00
C GLN A 94 5.54 7.00 7.96
N SER A 95 4.29 7.12 7.50
CA SER A 95 3.59 8.40 7.50
C SER A 95 3.25 8.90 8.91
N ASP A 96 2.85 8.02 9.82
CA ASP A 96 2.54 8.36 11.21
C ASP A 96 3.79 8.83 11.95
N PHE A 97 4.93 8.14 11.75
CA PHE A 97 6.23 8.61 12.24
C PHE A 97 6.55 10.03 11.78
N THR A 98 6.31 10.33 10.49
CA THR A 98 6.53 11.68 9.94
C THR A 98 5.59 12.70 10.57
N ILE A 99 4.29 12.38 10.70
CA ILE A 99 3.28 13.25 11.33
C ILE A 99 3.65 13.54 12.79
N GLN A 100 4.00 12.51 13.56
CA GLN A 100 4.40 12.66 14.96
C GLN A 100 5.65 13.53 15.10
N THR A 101 6.65 13.31 14.24
CA THR A 101 7.87 14.13 14.25
C THR A 101 7.54 15.60 13.96
N LEU A 102 6.71 15.89 12.96
CA LEU A 102 6.29 17.25 12.62
C LEU A 102 5.50 17.93 13.75
N ARG A 103 4.58 17.19 14.40
CA ARG A 103 3.78 17.69 15.53
C ARG A 103 4.63 17.98 16.75
N ASN A 104 5.53 17.06 17.11
CA ASN A 104 6.44 17.27 18.24
C ASN A 104 7.32 18.49 18.00
N VAL A 105 7.91 18.65 16.80
CA VAL A 105 8.70 19.84 16.45
C VAL A 105 7.86 21.12 16.57
N THR A 106 6.63 21.10 16.07
CA THR A 106 5.69 22.23 16.17
C THR A 106 5.43 22.61 17.63
N ASP A 107 5.24 21.63 18.50
CA ASP A 107 5.02 21.86 19.94
C ASP A 107 6.27 22.47 20.59
N TYR A 108 7.47 21.97 20.27
CA TYR A 108 8.74 22.56 20.74
C TYR A 108 8.96 23.99 20.24
N LEU A 109 8.61 24.28 18.99
CA LEU A 109 8.66 25.65 18.45
C LEU A 109 7.70 26.58 19.17
N SER A 110 6.56 26.08 19.68
CA SER A 110 5.63 26.91 20.45
C SER A 110 6.26 27.41 21.76
N PHE A 111 7.04 26.58 22.45
CA PHE A 111 7.80 26.99 23.63
C PHE A 111 8.92 27.98 23.29
N ALA A 112 9.56 27.86 22.11
CA ALA A 112 10.60 28.82 21.69
C ALA A 112 10.05 30.25 21.51
N THR A 113 8.80 30.40 21.08
CA THR A 113 8.18 31.72 20.86
C THR A 113 7.80 32.48 22.14
N THR A 114 7.78 31.81 23.30
CA THR A 114 7.50 32.41 24.60
C THR A 114 8.76 32.85 25.34
N ILE A 115 9.95 32.68 24.75
CA ILE A 115 11.22 33.15 25.29
C ILE A 115 11.26 34.69 25.21
N ASN A 116 10.91 35.35 26.31
CA ASN A 116 10.97 36.80 26.45
C ASN A 116 12.08 37.18 27.45
N VAL A 117 13.34 36.98 27.08
CA VAL A 117 14.46 37.30 27.98
C VAL A 117 14.68 38.81 27.98
N ALA A 118 14.88 39.42 29.15
CA ALA A 118 15.40 40.78 29.30
C ALA A 118 16.86 40.98 28.78
N ALA A 119 17.51 39.93 28.27
CA ALA A 119 18.88 39.92 27.72
C ALA A 119 19.04 39.14 26.40
N LEU A 120 17.98 38.50 25.88
CA LEU A 120 17.93 37.74 24.63
C LEU A 120 16.53 37.94 24.02
N TYR A 121 16.31 39.13 23.50
CA TYR A 121 15.13 39.40 22.70
C TYR A 121 15.31 38.69 21.36
N LEU A 122 14.45 37.74 21.02
CA LEU A 122 14.30 37.33 19.63
C LEU A 122 13.69 38.52 18.89
N PRO A 123 14.35 39.06 17.85
CA PRO A 123 13.77 40.16 17.10
C PRO A 123 12.46 39.69 16.44
N SER A 124 11.51 40.62 16.29
CA SER A 124 10.12 40.31 15.93
C SER A 124 9.97 39.63 14.57
N ASP A 125 10.95 39.83 13.67
CA ASP A 125 11.07 39.16 12.38
C ASP A 125 11.32 37.65 12.53
N VAL A 126 12.18 37.24 13.46
CA VAL A 126 12.47 35.83 13.73
C VAL A 126 11.26 35.15 14.41
N GLN A 127 10.58 35.84 15.31
CA GLN A 127 9.36 35.33 15.93
C GLN A 127 8.23 35.12 14.89
N ALA A 128 8.09 36.04 13.93
CA ALA A 128 7.15 35.90 12.83
C ALA A 128 7.49 34.70 11.92
N GLN A 129 8.77 34.48 11.62
CA GLN A 129 9.22 33.32 10.83
C GLN A 129 8.94 31.99 11.54
N ILE A 130 9.19 31.91 12.86
CA ILE A 130 8.88 30.70 13.65
C ILE A 130 7.37 30.42 13.66
N ASN A 131 6.54 31.46 13.82
CA ASN A 131 5.08 31.30 13.78
C ASN A 131 4.57 30.82 12.42
N ASN A 132 5.12 31.34 11.31
CA ASN A 132 4.78 30.86 9.97
C ASN A 132 5.20 29.39 9.78
N LEU A 133 6.43 29.05 10.18
CA LEU A 133 6.94 27.67 10.12
C LEU A 133 6.04 26.70 10.90
N LYS A 134 5.61 27.10 12.11
CA LYS A 134 4.68 26.30 12.92
C LYS A 134 3.37 26.00 12.18
N VAL A 135 2.79 27.02 11.53
CA VAL A 135 1.55 26.86 10.75
C VAL A 135 1.77 25.91 9.57
N ASP A 136 2.89 26.05 8.87
CA ASP A 136 3.22 25.21 7.71
C ASP A 136 3.46 23.74 8.11
N LEU A 137 4.19 23.49 9.20
CA LEU A 137 4.45 22.14 9.71
C LEU A 137 3.16 21.44 10.15
N ASN A 138 2.27 22.15 10.87
CA ASN A 138 0.95 21.62 11.23
C ASN A 138 0.10 21.31 10.01
N LYS A 139 0.06 22.23 9.04
CA LYS A 139 -0.69 22.03 7.80
C LYS A 139 -0.17 20.83 7.01
N ALA A 140 1.15 20.64 6.95
CA ALA A 140 1.76 19.48 6.33
C ALA A 140 1.36 18.19 7.07
N ALA A 141 1.49 18.16 8.39
CA ALA A 141 1.11 17.02 9.23
C ALA A 141 -0.39 16.65 9.06
N ASP A 142 -1.29 17.64 9.06
CA ASP A 142 -2.72 17.41 8.86
C ASP A 142 -3.04 16.94 7.44
N THR A 143 -2.36 17.47 6.42
CA THR A 143 -2.53 17.03 5.04
C THR A 143 -2.10 15.57 4.87
N ILE A 144 -0.94 15.20 5.41
CA ILE A 144 -0.45 13.82 5.39
C ILE A 144 -1.41 12.92 6.16
N SER A 145 -1.80 13.29 7.39
CA SER A 145 -2.74 12.53 8.23
C SER A 145 -4.06 12.27 7.51
N LEU A 146 -4.65 13.30 6.91
CA LEU A 146 -5.92 13.19 6.20
C LEU A 146 -5.78 12.29 4.97
N LYS A 147 -4.78 12.53 4.11
CA LYS A 147 -4.58 11.77 2.87
C LYS A 147 -4.23 10.31 3.14
N THR A 148 -3.35 10.04 4.10
CA THR A 148 -2.99 8.68 4.50
C THR A 148 -4.22 7.94 5.04
N THR A 149 -4.97 8.53 5.98
CA THR A 149 -6.14 7.87 6.58
C THR A 149 -7.25 7.61 5.55
N GLU A 150 -7.49 8.55 4.63
CA GLU A 150 -8.47 8.39 3.55
C GLU A 150 -8.04 7.29 2.57
N ASN A 151 -6.79 7.32 2.11
CA ASN A 151 -6.24 6.34 1.20
C ASN A 151 -6.20 4.94 1.82
N TYR A 152 -5.80 4.84 3.09
CA TYR A 152 -5.79 3.59 3.85
C TYR A 152 -7.16 2.91 3.83
N LYS A 153 -8.20 3.65 4.25
CA LYS A 153 -9.58 3.13 4.29
C LYS A 153 -10.07 2.75 2.89
N ARG A 154 -9.78 3.57 1.88
CA ARG A 154 -10.20 3.30 0.49
C ARG A 154 -9.52 2.04 -0.05
N ILE A 155 -8.21 1.92 0.08
CA ILE A 155 -7.43 0.78 -0.43
C ILE A 155 -7.86 -0.51 0.28
N ARG A 156 -7.95 -0.50 1.62
CA ARG A 156 -8.37 -1.67 2.39
C ARG A 156 -9.78 -2.14 2.02
N LYS A 157 -10.70 -1.20 1.75
CA LYS A 157 -12.04 -1.52 1.25
C LYS A 157 -12.00 -2.15 -0.14
N VAL A 158 -11.17 -1.64 -1.04
CA VAL A 158 -10.99 -2.22 -2.38
C VAL A 158 -10.39 -3.63 -2.31
N LEU A 159 -9.32 -3.83 -1.52
CA LEU A 159 -8.70 -5.14 -1.30
C LEU A 159 -9.71 -6.15 -0.74
N HIS A 160 -10.52 -5.74 0.23
CA HIS A 160 -11.59 -6.58 0.78
C HIS A 160 -12.64 -6.95 -0.28
N ASN A 161 -13.12 -5.97 -1.05
CA ASN A 161 -14.10 -6.22 -2.11
C ASN A 161 -13.58 -7.15 -3.20
N VAL A 162 -12.33 -6.95 -3.65
CA VAL A 162 -11.67 -7.83 -4.64
C VAL A 162 -11.53 -9.25 -4.08
N SER A 163 -11.13 -9.37 -2.82
CA SER A 163 -11.02 -10.67 -2.15
C SER A 163 -12.35 -11.42 -2.09
N VAL A 164 -13.42 -10.73 -1.73
CA VAL A 164 -14.76 -11.34 -1.71
C VAL A 164 -15.18 -11.76 -3.13
N ALA A 165 -14.92 -10.94 -4.14
CA ALA A 165 -15.24 -11.27 -5.53
C ALA A 165 -14.49 -12.52 -6.04
N LEU A 166 -13.20 -12.64 -5.73
CA LEU A 166 -12.38 -13.79 -6.13
C LEU A 166 -12.80 -15.09 -5.40
N ILE A 167 -13.18 -15.02 -4.11
CA ILE A 167 -13.76 -16.15 -3.39
C ILE A 167 -15.08 -16.60 -4.02
N CYS A 168 -15.96 -15.63 -4.35
CA CYS A 168 -17.22 -15.93 -5.02
C CYS A 168 -16.97 -16.64 -6.36
N ILE A 169 -15.99 -16.20 -7.15
CA ILE A 169 -15.60 -16.89 -8.39
C ILE A 169 -15.14 -18.32 -8.08
N ALA A 170 -14.22 -18.51 -7.13
CA ALA A 170 -13.69 -19.83 -6.78
C ALA A 170 -14.78 -20.83 -6.35
N VAL A 171 -15.85 -20.38 -5.70
CA VAL A 171 -16.98 -21.23 -5.26
C VAL A 171 -18.03 -21.41 -6.35
N LEU A 172 -18.36 -20.36 -7.12
CA LEU A 172 -19.41 -20.43 -8.15
C LEU A 172 -18.96 -21.24 -9.37
N MET A 173 -17.66 -21.24 -9.71
CA MET A 173 -17.17 -21.94 -10.90
C MET A 173 -17.38 -23.47 -10.85
N PRO A 174 -17.03 -24.18 -9.76
CA PRO A 174 -17.34 -25.61 -9.65
C PRO A 174 -18.84 -25.91 -9.69
N VAL A 175 -19.67 -25.07 -9.07
CA VAL A 175 -21.13 -25.22 -9.07
C VAL A 175 -21.69 -25.09 -10.48
N LEU A 176 -21.22 -24.11 -11.25
CA LEU A 176 -21.59 -23.93 -12.65
C LEU A 176 -21.11 -25.11 -13.51
N ALA A 177 -19.89 -25.61 -13.30
CA ALA A 177 -19.38 -26.77 -14.01
C ALA A 177 -20.22 -28.03 -13.73
N PHE A 178 -20.58 -28.27 -12.47
CA PHE A 178 -21.46 -29.39 -12.08
C PHE A 178 -22.86 -29.25 -12.69
N LEU A 179 -23.45 -28.06 -12.61
CA LEU A 179 -24.78 -27.80 -13.20
C LEU A 179 -24.75 -27.98 -14.72
N GLY A 180 -23.68 -27.54 -15.39
CA GLY A 180 -23.45 -27.75 -16.81
C GLY A 180 -23.42 -29.23 -17.18
N TYR A 181 -22.68 -30.04 -16.41
CA TYR A 181 -22.62 -31.49 -16.60
C TYR A 181 -23.99 -32.18 -16.42
N VAL A 182 -24.75 -31.80 -15.39
CA VAL A 182 -26.11 -32.34 -15.15
C VAL A 182 -27.07 -31.93 -16.27
N LEU A 183 -27.01 -30.69 -16.74
CA LEU A 183 -27.82 -30.19 -17.85
C LEU A 183 -27.44 -30.84 -19.18
N GLU A 184 -26.17 -31.18 -19.37
CA GLU A 184 -25.68 -31.92 -20.53
C GLU A 184 -26.32 -33.32 -20.60
N LEU A 185 -26.40 -34.02 -19.46
CA LEU A 185 -27.00 -35.35 -19.32
C LEU A 185 -28.53 -35.37 -19.44
N TYR A 186 -29.22 -34.48 -18.71
CA TYR A 186 -30.67 -34.56 -18.51
C TYR A 186 -31.46 -33.38 -19.08
N GLY A 187 -30.82 -32.24 -19.32
CA GLY A 187 -31.50 -30.98 -19.63
C GLY A 187 -32.14 -30.98 -21.03
N PRO A 188 -33.31 -30.36 -21.23
CA PRO A 188 -33.87 -30.14 -22.56
C PRO A 188 -32.99 -29.17 -23.36
N ARG A 189 -33.03 -29.25 -24.70
CA ARG A 189 -32.14 -28.47 -25.58
C ARG A 189 -32.19 -26.97 -25.28
N TYR A 190 -33.38 -26.40 -25.07
CA TYR A 190 -33.55 -24.98 -24.78
C TYR A 190 -32.80 -24.54 -23.52
N THR A 191 -32.91 -25.29 -22.42
CA THR A 191 -32.23 -24.97 -21.14
C THR A 191 -30.71 -25.06 -21.25
N VAL A 192 -30.19 -25.98 -22.07
CA VAL A 192 -28.74 -26.05 -22.31
C VAL A 192 -28.24 -24.83 -23.07
N TYR A 193 -28.98 -24.36 -24.07
CA TYR A 193 -28.62 -23.14 -24.81
C TYR A 193 -28.67 -21.87 -23.95
N THR A 194 -29.68 -21.73 -23.09
CA THR A 194 -29.74 -20.59 -22.16
C THR A 194 -28.59 -20.63 -21.16
N PHE A 195 -28.29 -21.80 -20.60
CA PHE A 195 -27.16 -21.98 -19.69
C PHE A 195 -25.80 -21.72 -20.36
N ALA A 196 -25.60 -22.20 -21.60
CA ALA A 196 -24.39 -21.93 -22.38
C ALA A 196 -24.20 -20.43 -22.63
N THR A 197 -25.29 -19.71 -22.91
CA THR A 197 -25.25 -18.24 -23.06
C THR A 197 -24.86 -17.53 -21.76
N ILE A 198 -25.27 -18.04 -20.59
CA ILE A 198 -24.87 -17.48 -19.29
C ILE A 198 -23.37 -17.74 -19.05
N CYS A 199 -22.91 -18.98 -19.23
CA CYS A 199 -21.51 -19.35 -19.06
C CYS A 199 -20.59 -18.57 -20.01
N TRP A 200 -21.06 -18.28 -21.22
CA TRP A 200 -20.37 -17.44 -22.19
C TRP A 200 -20.01 -16.06 -21.63
N ASN A 201 -20.99 -15.38 -21.05
CA ASN A 201 -20.80 -14.06 -20.45
C ASN A 201 -19.86 -14.12 -19.25
N ILE A 202 -19.91 -15.20 -18.47
CA ILE A 202 -19.02 -15.42 -17.33
C ILE A 202 -17.57 -15.57 -17.77
N VAL A 203 -17.30 -16.37 -18.82
CA VAL A 203 -15.94 -16.54 -19.37
C VAL A 203 -15.41 -15.22 -19.92
N ALA A 204 -16.26 -14.45 -20.60
CA ALA A 204 -15.91 -13.10 -21.04
C ALA A 204 -15.53 -12.18 -19.86
N ALA A 205 -16.31 -12.17 -18.78
CA ALA A 205 -16.01 -11.40 -17.58
C ALA A 205 -14.69 -11.82 -16.92
N LEU A 206 -14.37 -13.13 -16.92
CA LEU A 206 -13.07 -13.63 -16.44
C LEU A 206 -11.90 -13.12 -17.27
N PHE A 207 -12.00 -13.11 -18.60
CA PHE A 207 -10.92 -12.59 -19.45
C PHE A 207 -10.69 -11.10 -19.23
N ILE A 208 -11.76 -10.32 -19.02
CA ILE A 208 -11.66 -8.92 -18.63
C ILE A 208 -10.95 -8.78 -17.29
N LEU A 209 -11.32 -9.59 -16.28
CA LEU A 209 -10.68 -9.58 -14.96
C LEU A 209 -9.19 -9.94 -15.03
N ILE A 210 -8.83 -10.95 -15.82
CA ILE A 210 -7.43 -11.33 -16.10
C ILE A 210 -6.69 -10.16 -16.74
N GLY A 211 -7.28 -9.49 -17.73
CA GLY A 211 -6.70 -8.31 -18.37
C GLY A 211 -6.43 -7.18 -17.37
N ILE A 212 -7.38 -6.90 -16.47
CA ILE A 212 -7.22 -5.90 -15.40
C ILE A 212 -6.08 -6.29 -14.46
N LEU A 213 -6.01 -7.55 -14.02
CA LEU A 213 -4.96 -8.01 -13.11
C LEU A 213 -3.57 -7.94 -13.76
N LEU A 214 -3.45 -8.29 -15.04
CA LEU A 214 -2.18 -8.15 -15.77
C LEU A 214 -1.72 -6.69 -15.88
N ILE A 215 -2.65 -5.75 -16.08
CA ILE A 215 -2.36 -4.31 -16.03
C ILE A 215 -1.83 -3.94 -14.65
N VAL A 216 -2.49 -4.39 -13.58
CA VAL A 216 -2.07 -4.10 -12.20
C VAL A 216 -0.70 -4.72 -11.91
N THR A 217 -0.42 -5.96 -12.34
CA THR A 217 0.91 -6.58 -12.19
C THR A 217 1.97 -5.74 -12.90
N SER A 218 1.74 -5.36 -14.15
CA SER A 218 2.68 -4.56 -14.92
C SER A 218 2.91 -3.19 -14.28
N ALA A 219 1.84 -2.51 -13.88
CA ALA A 219 1.93 -1.21 -13.21
C ALA A 219 2.66 -1.31 -11.87
N SER A 220 2.42 -2.37 -11.09
CA SER A 220 3.11 -2.59 -9.82
C SER A 220 4.61 -2.79 -10.05
N LYS A 221 4.99 -3.62 -11.03
CA LYS A 221 6.38 -3.86 -11.39
C LYS A 221 7.09 -2.59 -11.84
N ASP A 222 6.48 -1.84 -12.76
CA ASP A 222 7.04 -0.58 -13.27
C ASP A 222 7.19 0.45 -12.14
N THR A 223 6.21 0.50 -11.22
CA THR A 223 6.26 1.38 -10.04
C THR A 223 7.38 0.96 -9.08
N CYS A 224 7.50 -0.33 -8.78
CA CYS A 224 8.53 -0.85 -7.89
C CYS A 224 9.93 -0.62 -8.45
N GLN A 225 10.12 -0.84 -9.75
CA GLN A 225 11.38 -0.53 -10.42
C GLN A 225 11.69 0.98 -10.38
N ALA A 226 10.69 1.82 -10.66
CA ALA A 226 10.87 3.28 -10.57
C ALA A 226 11.21 3.74 -9.14
N MET A 227 10.64 3.11 -8.11
CA MET A 227 10.96 3.38 -6.71
C MET A 227 12.39 2.98 -6.36
N ASP A 228 12.86 1.83 -6.86
CA ASP A 228 14.22 1.33 -6.65
C ASP A 228 15.26 2.21 -7.36
N GLU A 229 15.04 2.50 -8.65
CA GLU A 229 15.91 3.38 -9.45
C GLU A 229 16.00 4.79 -8.85
N TRP A 230 14.88 5.33 -8.36
CA TRP A 230 14.87 6.61 -7.66
C TRP A 230 15.60 6.53 -6.32
N ALA A 231 15.46 5.42 -5.58
CA ALA A 231 16.17 5.23 -4.33
C ALA A 231 17.69 5.25 -4.54
N GLU A 232 18.20 4.59 -5.59
CA GLU A 232 19.62 4.63 -5.92
C GLU A 232 20.08 6.01 -6.42
N HIS A 233 19.26 6.65 -7.27
CA HIS A 233 19.62 7.89 -7.97
C HIS A 233 18.56 8.99 -7.83
N PRO A 234 18.33 9.55 -6.62
CA PRO A 234 17.25 10.52 -6.37
C PRO A 234 17.45 11.87 -7.08
N ARG A 235 18.65 12.10 -7.65
CA ARG A 235 19.03 13.31 -8.39
C ARG A 235 19.00 13.15 -9.91
N ALA A 236 18.71 11.97 -10.43
CA ALA A 236 18.42 11.82 -11.85
C ALA A 236 17.06 12.47 -12.16
N GLU A 237 16.92 13.13 -13.32
CA GLU A 237 15.63 13.70 -13.73
C GLU A 237 14.60 12.58 -13.93
N THR A 238 13.82 12.36 -12.88
CA THR A 238 12.75 11.38 -12.80
C THR A 238 11.45 12.11 -12.52
N ALA A 239 10.31 11.49 -12.83
CA ALA A 239 9.01 12.08 -12.48
C ALA A 239 8.88 12.32 -10.96
N LEU A 240 9.56 11.50 -10.16
CA LEU A 240 9.51 11.51 -8.70
C LEU A 240 10.42 12.60 -8.07
N SER A 241 11.55 12.93 -8.70
CA SER A 241 12.43 14.04 -8.26
C SER A 241 11.77 15.43 -8.40
N ASN A 242 10.84 15.58 -9.34
CA ASN A 242 10.09 16.84 -9.52
C ASN A 242 9.00 17.05 -8.45
N ILE A 243 8.59 16.00 -7.75
CA ILE A 243 7.55 16.04 -6.71
C ILE A 243 8.17 16.17 -5.31
N LEU A 244 9.37 15.60 -5.10
CA LEU A 244 10.11 15.61 -3.83
C LEU A 244 11.44 16.37 -4.01
N PRO A 245 11.48 17.71 -3.78
CA PRO A 245 12.72 18.46 -3.91
C PRO A 245 13.69 18.13 -2.77
N CYS A 246 14.64 17.24 -3.05
CA CYS A 246 15.66 16.80 -2.11
C CYS A 246 16.83 17.79 -2.06
N VAL A 247 17.27 18.10 -0.84
CA VAL A 247 18.47 18.91 -0.60
C VAL A 247 19.72 18.03 -0.64
N ASP A 248 20.88 18.63 -0.94
CA ASP A 248 22.13 17.88 -0.99
C ASP A 248 22.67 17.55 0.42
N ALA A 249 23.31 16.39 0.53
CA ALA A 249 23.84 15.90 1.79
C ALA A 249 24.87 16.86 2.42
N SER A 250 25.56 17.68 1.61
CA SER A 250 26.54 18.65 2.13
C SER A 250 25.85 19.83 2.80
N THR A 251 24.77 20.35 2.21
CA THR A 251 23.92 21.38 2.80
C THR A 251 23.24 20.83 4.06
N THR A 252 22.69 19.63 4.03
CA THR A 252 22.07 18.98 5.19
C THR A 252 23.07 18.76 6.33
N ASN A 253 24.28 18.27 6.05
CA ASN A 253 25.35 18.14 7.05
C ASN A 253 25.78 19.49 7.63
N ARG A 254 25.84 20.53 6.79
CA ARG A 254 26.13 21.88 7.27
C ARG A 254 25.04 22.40 8.19
N THR A 255 23.77 22.17 7.86
CA THR A 255 22.63 22.52 8.72
C THR A 255 22.65 21.74 10.03
N LEU A 256 22.99 20.44 10.00
CA LEU A 256 23.17 19.63 11.21
C LEU A 256 24.31 20.17 12.08
N TYR A 257 25.45 20.52 11.48
CA TYR A 257 26.57 21.11 12.19
C TYR A 257 26.17 22.41 12.88
N GLN A 258 25.44 23.28 12.16
CA GLN A 258 24.90 24.53 12.73
C GLN A 258 23.91 24.26 13.88
N SER A 259 23.04 23.26 13.77
CA SER A 259 22.11 22.92 14.85
C SER A 259 22.86 22.43 16.10
N LYS A 260 23.92 21.62 15.95
CA LYS A 260 24.80 21.22 17.07
C LYS A 260 25.46 22.42 17.75
N GLN A 261 25.93 23.40 16.97
CA GLN A 261 26.52 24.63 17.51
C GLN A 261 25.51 25.42 18.36
N VAL A 262 24.28 25.56 17.87
CA VAL A 262 23.21 26.25 18.62
C VAL A 262 22.93 25.56 19.94
N VAL A 263 22.87 24.22 19.98
CA VAL A 263 22.68 23.46 21.22
C VAL A 263 23.81 23.74 22.23
N VAL A 264 25.08 23.68 21.80
CA VAL A 264 26.22 23.97 22.68
C VAL A 264 26.16 25.40 23.24
N GLN A 265 25.79 26.38 22.40
CA GLN A 265 25.66 27.78 22.85
C GLN A 265 24.51 27.96 23.85
N LEU A 266 23.36 27.33 23.62
CA LEU A 266 22.22 27.36 24.54
C LEU A 266 22.59 26.76 25.90
N VAL A 267 23.28 25.60 25.92
CA VAL A 267 23.74 24.99 27.17
C VAL A 267 24.73 25.87 27.92
N LYS A 268 25.69 26.47 27.21
CA LYS A 268 26.66 27.41 27.82
C LYS A 268 25.95 28.61 28.46
N LEU A 269 24.94 29.15 27.79
CA LEU A 269 24.12 30.24 28.31
C LEU A 269 23.34 29.83 29.57
N VAL A 270 22.66 28.69 29.54
CA VAL A 270 21.92 28.14 30.69
C VAL A 270 22.85 27.94 31.87
N ASN A 271 24.01 27.31 31.66
CA ASN A 271 24.98 27.06 32.73
C ASN A 271 25.57 28.35 33.30
N ARG A 272 25.76 29.39 32.45
CA ARG A 272 26.15 30.71 32.93
C ARG A 272 25.07 31.33 33.82
N ALA A 273 23.79 31.23 33.44
CA ALA A 273 22.68 31.71 34.25
C ALA A 273 22.58 30.97 35.60
N ILE A 274 22.67 29.64 35.60
CA ILE A 274 22.69 28.81 36.83
C ILE A 274 23.85 29.24 37.74
N SER A 275 25.05 29.42 37.17
CA SER A 275 26.22 29.84 37.94
C SER A 275 26.06 31.22 38.58
N ALA A 276 25.44 32.17 37.86
CA ALA A 276 25.31 33.55 38.29
C ALA A 276 24.18 33.76 39.30
N LEU A 277 23.08 33.03 39.16
CA LEU A 277 21.83 33.25 39.90
C LEU A 277 21.69 32.31 41.09
N SER A 278 22.02 31.02 40.92
CA SER A 278 21.86 30.02 41.97
C SER A 278 23.17 29.75 42.69
N ASN A 279 24.22 29.37 41.97
CA ASN A 279 25.46 28.88 42.59
C ASN A 279 26.36 30.02 43.13
N ARG A 280 26.09 31.29 42.78
CA ARG A 280 26.89 32.46 43.24
C ARG A 280 26.75 32.78 44.73
N LYS A 281 25.67 32.37 45.42
CA LYS A 281 25.44 32.59 46.87
C LYS A 281 26.28 31.63 47.75
N GLU A 282 27.48 31.31 47.29
CA GLU A 282 28.35 30.19 47.66
C GLU A 282 28.97 30.23 49.07
N ARG A 283 28.82 31.32 49.84
CA ARG A 283 29.65 31.49 51.04
C ARG A 283 29.39 30.47 52.16
N HIS A 284 28.26 29.73 52.15
CA HIS A 284 27.90 28.80 53.23
C HIS A 284 27.21 27.49 52.78
N LEU A 285 27.22 27.11 51.50
CA LEU A 285 26.43 25.98 50.99
C LEU A 285 27.28 24.70 50.80
N HIS A 286 26.79 23.54 51.24
CA HIS A 286 27.47 22.25 51.05
C HIS A 286 27.38 21.75 49.58
N PRO A 287 28.33 20.91 49.10
CA PRO A 287 28.39 20.45 47.70
C PRO A 287 27.13 19.73 47.16
N GLY A 288 26.26 19.21 48.03
CA GLY A 288 25.01 18.54 47.67
C GLY A 288 23.80 19.46 47.53
N GLN A 289 24.00 20.78 47.63
CA GLN A 289 22.93 21.78 47.67
C GLN A 289 23.05 22.81 46.52
N LEU A 290 23.97 22.58 45.57
CA LEU A 290 24.12 23.38 44.36
C LEU A 290 23.17 22.88 43.27
N MET A 291 22.61 23.83 42.53
CA MET A 291 21.77 23.52 41.38
C MET A 291 22.63 22.87 40.29
N PRO A 292 22.22 21.70 39.75
CA PRO A 292 22.99 20.97 38.77
C PRO A 292 23.02 21.69 37.41
N TYR A 293 24.16 21.63 36.73
CA TYR A 293 24.32 22.21 35.39
C TYR A 293 23.66 21.37 34.32
N LEU A 294 23.19 22.02 33.24
CA LEU A 294 22.69 21.34 32.06
C LEU A 294 23.85 20.66 31.31
N CYS A 295 23.69 19.38 31.00
CA CYS A 295 24.64 18.64 30.19
C CYS A 295 24.54 19.07 28.72
N SER A 296 25.68 19.41 28.12
CA SER A 296 25.78 19.45 26.66
C SER A 296 26.01 18.04 26.12
N PRO A 297 25.22 17.54 25.15
CA PRO A 297 25.46 16.25 24.52
C PRO A 297 26.69 16.28 23.59
N TYR A 298 27.23 17.46 23.30
CA TYR A 298 28.38 17.65 22.42
C TYR A 298 29.56 18.31 23.14
N ASP A 299 30.79 17.98 22.73
CA ASP A 299 32.03 18.64 23.14
C ASP A 299 32.31 19.95 22.35
N GLU A 300 33.42 20.63 22.64
CA GLU A 300 33.84 21.86 21.92
C GLU A 300 34.13 21.63 20.43
N ASN A 301 34.41 20.39 20.03
CA ASN A 301 34.61 19.96 18.65
C ASN A 301 33.31 19.43 18.01
N LEU A 302 32.17 19.51 18.71
CA LEU A 302 30.84 19.02 18.33
C LEU A 302 30.73 17.49 18.16
N ASN A 303 31.64 16.73 18.77
CA ASN A 303 31.54 15.29 18.90
C ASN A 303 30.64 14.93 20.07
N ASP A 304 30.02 13.76 19.98
CA ASP A 304 29.12 13.28 21.02
C ASP A 304 29.92 12.96 22.30
N ARG A 305 29.46 13.47 23.44
CA ARG A 305 30.09 13.25 24.75
C ARG A 305 29.06 12.73 25.75
N GLN A 306 29.54 11.95 26.73
CA GLN A 306 28.71 11.55 27.87
C GLN A 306 28.68 12.66 28.93
N CYS A 307 27.54 12.79 29.61
CA CYS A 307 27.34 13.74 30.69
C CYS A 307 28.15 13.37 31.93
N LEU A 308 28.68 14.37 32.61
CA LEU A 308 29.41 14.18 33.87
C LEU A 308 28.44 13.97 35.04
N SER A 309 28.92 13.36 36.13
CA SER A 309 28.08 12.97 37.29
C SER A 309 27.41 14.13 38.05
N LYS A 310 27.71 15.39 37.70
CA LYS A 310 27.13 16.62 38.28
C LYS A 310 26.29 17.42 37.28
N GLU A 311 26.11 16.86 36.07
CA GLU A 311 25.31 17.45 35.01
C GLU A 311 23.98 16.69 34.90
N VAL A 312 22.92 17.39 34.49
CA VAL A 312 21.61 16.80 34.20
C VAL A 312 21.34 16.79 32.71
N THR A 313 20.77 15.71 32.20
CA THR A 313 20.32 15.61 30.81
C THR A 313 19.13 16.53 30.56
N PHE A 314 18.84 16.81 29.28
CA PHE A 314 17.70 17.66 28.93
C PHE A 314 16.36 17.11 29.46
N ASP A 315 16.17 15.78 29.45
CA ASP A 315 14.94 15.12 29.91
C ASP A 315 14.68 15.32 31.41
N ASN A 316 15.75 15.29 32.21
CA ASN A 316 15.66 15.35 33.67
C ASN A 316 15.88 16.77 34.23
N ALA A 317 16.22 17.73 33.38
CA ALA A 317 16.55 19.09 33.82
C ALA A 317 15.37 19.76 34.54
N THR A 318 14.15 19.61 34.00
CA THR A 318 12.93 20.23 34.57
C THR A 318 12.67 19.74 35.99
N THR A 319 12.70 18.43 36.22
CA THR A 319 12.48 17.85 37.56
C THR A 319 13.63 18.18 38.50
N ALA A 320 14.88 18.11 38.04
CA ALA A 320 16.05 18.40 38.87
C ALA A 320 16.12 19.87 39.32
N TRP A 321 15.60 20.81 38.52
CA TRP A 321 15.63 22.24 38.84
C TRP A 321 14.44 22.72 39.67
N GLN A 322 13.35 21.94 39.71
CA GLN A 322 12.13 22.30 40.42
C GLN A 322 12.37 22.52 41.92
N ASP A 323 13.20 21.69 42.55
CA ASP A 323 13.55 21.77 43.97
C ASP A 323 14.31 23.06 44.36
N TYR A 324 14.87 23.76 43.37
CA TYR A 324 15.62 25.01 43.54
C TYR A 324 14.76 26.25 43.26
N THR A 325 13.46 26.07 43.00
CA THR A 325 12.52 27.16 42.70
C THR A 325 11.91 27.73 43.97
N CYS A 326 11.86 29.06 44.05
CA CYS A 326 11.31 29.83 45.14
C CYS A 326 9.89 30.30 44.79
N ASN A 327 8.94 30.21 45.71
CA ASN A 327 7.54 30.63 45.48
C ASN A 327 7.33 32.15 45.58
N ALA A 328 8.39 32.95 45.79
CA ALA A 328 8.29 34.40 45.86
C ALA A 328 8.50 35.06 44.49
N PRO A 329 7.84 36.20 44.21
CA PRO A 329 8.02 36.93 42.96
C PRO A 329 9.41 37.58 42.84
N ASP A 330 10.01 38.00 43.97
CA ASP A 330 11.30 38.70 43.99
C ASP A 330 12.44 37.80 44.49
N ALA A 331 13.57 37.82 43.77
CA ALA A 331 14.77 37.03 44.06
C ALA A 331 15.43 37.37 45.42
N ASP A 332 15.17 38.56 45.94
CA ASP A 332 15.72 39.07 47.20
C ASP A 332 15.04 38.46 48.44
N VAL A 333 13.84 37.89 48.27
CA VAL A 333 13.05 37.24 49.34
C VAL A 333 13.41 35.75 49.47
N CYS A 334 14.09 35.19 48.47
CA CYS A 334 14.41 33.77 48.41
C CYS A 334 15.60 33.41 49.31
N SER A 335 15.37 32.49 50.24
CA SER A 335 16.33 32.03 51.25
C SER A 335 16.57 30.52 51.18
N GLY A 336 17.81 30.08 51.44
CA GLY A 336 18.19 28.66 51.43
C GLY A 336 18.53 28.12 50.02
N PRO A 337 18.24 26.83 49.72
CA PRO A 337 18.55 26.21 48.43
C PRO A 337 17.66 26.70 47.27
N SER A 338 16.49 27.26 47.58
CA SER A 338 15.54 27.76 46.59
C SER A 338 15.88 29.19 46.18
N THR A 339 16.66 29.35 45.11
CA THR A 339 17.23 30.64 44.68
C THR A 339 16.64 31.19 43.38
N VAL A 340 15.90 30.36 42.63
CA VAL A 340 15.41 30.71 41.28
C VAL A 340 13.94 31.14 41.36
N THR A 341 13.60 32.30 40.81
CA THR A 341 12.19 32.74 40.71
C THR A 341 11.44 31.92 39.66
N PRO A 342 10.09 31.83 39.74
CA PRO A 342 9.31 31.05 38.78
C PRO A 342 9.49 31.50 37.32
N GLU A 343 9.71 32.79 37.10
CA GLU A 343 9.96 33.35 35.77
C GLU A 343 11.30 32.86 35.17
N ILE A 344 12.37 32.91 35.96
CA ILE A 344 13.70 32.43 35.52
C ILE A 344 13.66 30.92 35.32
N TYR A 345 13.02 30.18 36.22
CA TYR A 345 12.86 28.72 36.09
C TYR A 345 12.17 28.36 34.77
N SER A 346 11.05 29.01 34.44
CA SER A 346 10.32 28.80 33.18
C SER A 346 11.23 29.05 31.96
N GLN A 347 12.08 30.08 32.01
CA GLN A 347 13.02 30.39 30.94
C GLN A 347 14.13 29.32 30.80
N LEU A 348 14.70 28.84 31.91
CA LEU A 348 15.70 27.76 31.90
C LEU A 348 15.11 26.47 31.32
N VAL A 349 13.90 26.09 31.74
CA VAL A 349 13.17 24.93 31.21
C VAL A 349 12.92 25.09 29.72
N THR A 350 12.53 26.28 29.27
CA THR A 350 12.29 26.54 27.85
C THR A 350 13.58 26.37 27.03
N ALA A 351 14.72 26.92 27.49
CA ALA A 351 16.00 26.74 26.83
C ALA A 351 16.46 25.27 26.79
N ALA A 352 16.21 24.51 27.87
CA ALA A 352 16.46 23.07 27.90
C ALA A 352 15.57 22.30 26.91
N ASN A 353 14.28 22.63 26.83
CA ASN A 353 13.34 22.02 25.88
C ASN A 353 13.69 22.32 24.42
N VAL A 354 14.12 23.54 24.10
CA VAL A 354 14.60 23.89 22.75
C VAL A 354 15.89 23.13 22.42
N SER A 355 16.81 23.02 23.37
CA SER A 355 18.05 22.26 23.21
C SER A 355 17.77 20.77 22.98
N TYR A 356 16.82 20.20 23.73
CA TYR A 356 16.30 18.85 23.51
C TYR A 356 15.73 18.68 22.11
N ALA A 357 14.86 19.59 21.69
CA ALA A 357 14.20 19.50 20.40
C ALA A 357 15.20 19.52 19.24
N LEU A 358 16.18 20.43 19.29
CA LEU A 358 17.25 20.51 18.31
C LEU A 358 18.14 19.27 18.32
N HIS A 359 18.42 18.69 19.49
CA HIS A 359 19.22 17.46 19.58
C HIS A 359 18.47 16.24 19.04
N HIS A 360 17.19 16.08 19.38
CA HIS A 360 16.42 14.88 19.09
C HIS A 360 15.74 14.90 17.71
N TYR A 361 15.17 16.05 17.31
CA TYR A 361 14.36 16.15 16.09
C TYR A 361 15.08 16.76 14.88
N ALA A 362 16.23 17.43 15.06
CA ALA A 362 16.99 17.92 13.90
C ALA A 362 17.48 16.77 12.99
N PRO A 363 18.04 15.65 13.50
CA PRO A 363 18.45 14.55 12.62
C PRO A 363 17.31 13.96 11.76
N PRO A 364 16.13 13.58 12.28
CA PRO A 364 15.06 13.07 11.44
C PRO A 364 14.47 14.12 10.49
N MET A 365 14.35 15.39 10.90
CA MET A 365 13.91 16.47 10.00
C MET A 365 14.85 16.66 8.81
N LEU A 366 16.15 16.54 9.05
CA LEU A 366 17.18 16.65 8.02
C LEU A 366 17.19 15.44 7.07
N ASN A 367 16.85 14.24 7.58
CA ASN A 367 16.66 13.04 6.75
C ASN A 367 15.42 13.14 5.83
N PHE A 368 14.42 13.95 6.19
CA PHE A 368 13.32 14.29 5.28
C PHE A 368 13.80 15.25 4.19
N GLN A 369 14.66 16.21 4.55
CA GLN A 369 15.15 17.24 3.64
C GLN A 369 16.11 16.69 2.58
N ASP A 370 17.02 15.79 2.94
CA ASP A 370 17.92 15.12 1.98
C ASP A 370 17.27 13.90 1.28
N CYS A 371 15.98 13.67 1.56
CA CYS A 371 15.19 12.53 1.10
C CYS A 371 15.74 11.16 1.49
N LYS A 372 16.69 11.07 2.43
CA LYS A 372 17.22 9.79 2.89
C LYS A 372 16.10 8.91 3.44
N PHE A 373 15.20 9.49 4.22
CA PHE A 373 14.03 8.76 4.75
C PHE A 373 13.14 8.19 3.65
N VAL A 374 12.86 8.99 2.61
CA VAL A 374 12.00 8.57 1.50
C VAL A 374 12.71 7.49 0.67
N ARG A 375 14.02 7.64 0.45
CA ARG A 375 14.85 6.64 -0.22
C ARG A 375 14.85 5.31 0.52
N ASP A 376 15.11 5.33 1.82
CA ASP A 376 15.16 4.13 2.64
C ASP A 376 13.77 3.46 2.67
N THR A 377 12.70 4.26 2.69
CA THR A 377 11.32 3.77 2.58
C THR A 377 11.04 3.11 1.21
N PHE A 378 11.42 3.76 0.11
CA PHE A 378 11.18 3.23 -1.24
C PHE A 378 12.03 2.01 -1.54
N SER A 379 13.29 1.99 -1.11
CA SER A 379 14.15 0.82 -1.21
C SER A 379 13.59 -0.36 -0.41
N SER A 380 13.04 -0.12 0.80
CA SER A 380 12.37 -1.15 1.59
C SER A 380 11.11 -1.69 0.89
N ILE A 381 10.27 -0.82 0.32
CA ILE A 381 9.08 -1.23 -0.45
C ILE A 381 9.50 -2.06 -1.67
N ALA A 382 10.46 -1.57 -2.45
CA ALA A 382 10.91 -2.22 -3.67
C ALA A 382 11.57 -3.59 -3.41
N SER A 383 12.36 -3.71 -2.34
CA SER A 383 13.09 -4.95 -2.05
C SER A 383 12.30 -5.97 -1.24
N GLN A 384 11.44 -5.55 -0.30
CA GLN A 384 10.78 -6.45 0.64
C GLN A 384 9.33 -6.76 0.24
N TYR A 385 8.58 -5.74 -0.20
CA TYR A 385 7.12 -5.85 -0.38
C TYR A 385 6.71 -6.08 -1.85
N CYS A 386 7.47 -5.53 -2.80
CA CYS A 386 7.15 -5.67 -4.22
C CYS A 386 7.29 -7.10 -4.78
N PRO A 387 8.36 -7.87 -4.49
CA PRO A 387 8.50 -9.24 -5.01
C PRO A 387 7.39 -10.21 -4.59
N PRO A 388 6.97 -10.29 -3.30
CA PRO A 388 5.85 -11.16 -2.93
C PRO A 388 4.54 -10.68 -3.55
N LEU A 389 4.30 -9.37 -3.62
CA LEU A 389 3.10 -8.82 -4.26
C LEU A 389 3.00 -9.19 -5.74
N GLU A 390 4.09 -9.08 -6.51
CA GLU A 390 4.15 -9.48 -7.93
C GLU A 390 3.87 -10.99 -8.08
N ARG A 391 4.53 -11.80 -7.25
CA ARG A 391 4.37 -13.26 -7.26
C ARG A 391 2.91 -13.65 -6.99
N ASP A 392 2.29 -13.06 -5.98
CA ASP A 392 0.96 -13.45 -5.55
C ASP A 392 -0.12 -12.93 -6.51
N LEU A 393 0.06 -11.75 -7.11
CA LEU A 393 -0.79 -11.29 -8.22
C LEU A 393 -0.70 -12.24 -9.43
N SER A 394 0.50 -12.72 -9.73
CA SER A 394 0.73 -13.69 -10.81
C SER A 394 0.05 -15.04 -10.52
N LEU A 395 0.08 -15.50 -9.25
CA LEU A 395 -0.67 -16.68 -8.81
C LEU A 395 -2.18 -16.50 -8.99
N VAL A 396 -2.75 -15.36 -8.58
CA VAL A 396 -4.18 -15.04 -8.77
C VAL A 396 -4.54 -15.05 -10.27
N SER A 397 -3.74 -14.41 -11.10
CA SER A 397 -3.93 -14.38 -12.56
C SER A 397 -3.88 -15.78 -13.17
N THR A 398 -2.92 -16.60 -12.73
CA THR A 398 -2.77 -18.00 -13.18
C THR A 398 -3.98 -18.86 -12.78
N GLY A 399 -4.47 -18.71 -11.55
CA GLY A 399 -5.68 -19.40 -11.06
C GLY A 399 -6.91 -19.04 -11.89
N LEU A 400 -7.11 -17.76 -12.19
CA LEU A 400 -8.21 -17.30 -13.06
C LEU A 400 -8.08 -17.81 -14.49
N ALA A 401 -6.86 -17.85 -15.05
CA ALA A 401 -6.62 -18.38 -16.39
C ALA A 401 -6.94 -19.88 -16.47
N LEU A 402 -6.59 -20.66 -15.44
CA LEU A 402 -6.96 -22.08 -15.33
C LEU A 402 -8.48 -22.25 -15.26
N LEU A 403 -9.18 -21.46 -14.45
CA LEU A 403 -10.64 -21.48 -14.38
C LEU A 403 -11.30 -21.13 -15.71
N ALA A 404 -10.82 -20.08 -16.38
CA ALA A 404 -11.31 -19.69 -17.70
C ALA A 404 -11.10 -20.81 -18.73
N SER A 405 -9.92 -21.42 -18.75
CA SER A 405 -9.60 -22.52 -19.67
C SER A 405 -10.51 -23.74 -19.46
N GLY A 406 -10.78 -24.14 -18.21
CA GLY A 406 -11.67 -25.24 -17.89
C GLY A 406 -13.12 -24.98 -18.34
N LEU A 407 -13.61 -23.75 -18.15
CA LEU A 407 -14.96 -23.35 -18.59
C LEU A 407 -15.08 -23.25 -20.11
N VAL A 408 -14.06 -22.74 -20.79
CA VAL A 408 -13.98 -22.71 -22.27
C VAL A 408 -14.10 -24.13 -22.82
N VAL A 409 -13.31 -25.05 -22.28
CA VAL A 409 -13.34 -26.46 -22.68
C VAL A 409 -14.72 -27.09 -22.42
N GLY A 410 -15.31 -26.83 -21.25
CA GLY A 410 -16.66 -27.29 -20.92
C GLY A 410 -17.74 -26.74 -21.86
N LEU A 411 -17.66 -25.46 -22.22
CA LEU A 411 -18.59 -24.82 -23.17
C LEU A 411 -18.47 -25.41 -24.58
N LEU A 412 -17.25 -25.64 -25.06
CA LEU A 412 -17.01 -26.29 -26.35
C LEU A 412 -17.60 -27.71 -26.36
N LEU A 413 -17.38 -28.48 -25.30
CA LEU A 413 -17.98 -29.81 -25.16
C LEU A 413 -19.51 -29.77 -25.21
N MET A 414 -20.15 -28.82 -24.52
CA MET A 414 -21.61 -28.66 -24.55
C MET A 414 -22.17 -28.28 -25.93
N LEU A 415 -21.46 -27.44 -26.69
CA LEU A 415 -21.89 -26.99 -28.02
C LEU A 415 -21.72 -28.06 -29.11
N PHE A 416 -20.65 -28.86 -29.02
CA PHE A 416 -20.34 -29.92 -29.99
C PHE A 416 -20.90 -31.30 -29.60
N ALA A 417 -21.56 -31.43 -28.46
CA ALA A 417 -22.23 -32.66 -28.04
C ALA A 417 -23.39 -33.02 -29.00
N ASP A 418 -23.11 -33.92 -29.95
CA ASP A 418 -24.10 -34.40 -30.90
C ASP A 418 -25.13 -35.28 -30.17
N ARG A 419 -26.31 -34.73 -29.87
CA ARG A 419 -27.33 -35.47 -29.13
C ARG A 419 -28.00 -36.50 -30.04
N PRO A 420 -27.92 -37.82 -29.75
CA PRO A 420 -28.76 -38.79 -30.43
C PRO A 420 -30.22 -38.39 -30.18
N ARG A 421 -30.96 -38.15 -31.27
CA ARG A 421 -32.40 -37.85 -31.25
C ARG A 421 -33.06 -39.02 -30.54
N LYS A 422 -33.55 -38.84 -29.29
CA LYS A 422 -34.45 -39.82 -28.67
C LYS A 422 -35.59 -40.01 -29.66
N ARG A 423 -35.63 -41.21 -30.25
CA ARG A 423 -36.66 -41.66 -31.16
C ARG A 423 -37.97 -41.54 -30.38
N GLU A 424 -38.90 -40.76 -30.88
CA GLU A 424 -40.29 -40.86 -30.43
C GLU A 424 -40.72 -42.28 -30.78
N GLU A 425 -40.74 -43.16 -29.77
CA GLU A 425 -41.45 -44.42 -29.81
C GLU A 425 -42.95 -44.14 -29.64
N VAL A 426 -43.59 -43.59 -30.68
CA VAL A 426 -45.05 -43.63 -30.84
C VAL A 426 -45.37 -43.71 -32.33
N SER A 427 -45.17 -44.89 -32.92
CA SER A 427 -45.98 -45.38 -34.03
C SER A 427 -45.63 -46.83 -34.33
N GLU A 428 -46.67 -47.57 -34.69
CA GLU A 428 -46.67 -48.97 -35.12
C GLU A 428 -46.57 -50.03 -34.03
N GLN A 429 -47.66 -50.15 -33.27
CA GLN A 429 -48.16 -51.49 -32.95
C GLN A 429 -49.69 -51.54 -32.97
N THR A 430 -50.26 -51.63 -34.18
CA THR A 430 -51.54 -52.31 -34.37
C THR A 430 -51.62 -52.99 -35.74
N SER A 431 -51.32 -54.29 -35.70
CA SER A 431 -51.96 -55.39 -36.43
C SER A 431 -52.04 -55.33 -37.96
N GLY A 432 -51.36 -56.29 -38.58
CA GLY A 432 -51.44 -56.57 -40.00
C GLY A 432 -52.81 -57.01 -40.49
N PHE A 433 -53.06 -56.72 -41.77
CA PHE A 433 -53.84 -57.58 -42.63
C PHE A 433 -53.17 -57.64 -44.00
N ARG A 434 -52.85 -58.87 -44.42
CA ARG A 434 -52.12 -59.21 -45.64
C ARG A 434 -53.17 -59.56 -46.70
N VAL A 435 -53.22 -58.82 -47.82
CA VAL A 435 -53.90 -59.26 -49.05
C VAL A 435 -52.93 -59.06 -50.22
N ALA A 436 -52.81 -60.10 -51.03
CA ALA A 436 -51.82 -60.36 -52.08
C ALA A 436 -52.02 -59.50 -53.36
N PRO A 437 -51.01 -59.41 -54.24
CA PRO A 437 -51.07 -58.58 -55.45
C PRO A 437 -51.81 -59.31 -56.58
N VAL A 438 -52.56 -58.55 -57.38
CA VAL A 438 -53.00 -58.97 -58.72
C VAL A 438 -52.51 -57.90 -59.68
N ASP A 439 -51.49 -58.26 -60.47
CA ASP A 439 -51.12 -57.55 -61.69
C ASP A 439 -52.13 -57.85 -62.79
N CYS A 440 -52.55 -56.81 -63.52
CA CYS A 440 -52.70 -56.76 -64.98
C CYS A 440 -53.35 -55.42 -65.38
N SER A 441 -52.52 -54.48 -65.84
CA SER A 441 -52.93 -53.40 -66.76
C SER A 441 -53.00 -53.99 -68.20
N PRO A 442 -53.75 -53.38 -69.12
CA PRO A 442 -53.35 -52.11 -69.72
C PRO A 442 -54.11 -50.90 -69.17
#